data_AF-A0AAW4WX88-F1
#
_entry.id   AF-A0AAW4WX88-F1
#
_cell.length_a   1.000
_cell.length_b   1.000
_cell.length_c   1.000
_cell.angle_alpha   90.00
_cell.angle_beta   90.00
_cell.angle_gamma   90.00
#
_symmetry.space_group_name_H-M   'P 1'
#
loop_
_entity.id
_entity.type
_entity.pdbx_description
1 polymer ?
#
loop_
_entity_poly.entity_id
_entity_poly.type
_entity_poly.pdbx_seq_one_letter_code
_entity_poly.pdbx_strand_id
1 'polypeptide(L)' 'WLWPVRETRRKVARTVSNALALMDADPDFKYAMSSAQQYAWLEEDHPDIFKRMKQRIEEGRFIPVGGMWLECDNMIPSG' A
#
# COMPACT_ATOMS: atom_id res chain seq x y z
N TRP A 1 12.27 -13.21 0.81
CA TRP A 1 11.20 -13.29 -0.20
C TRP A 1 11.71 -14.07 -1.41
N LEU A 2 10.88 -14.93 -2.04
CA LEU A 2 11.23 -15.72 -3.23
C LEU A 2 11.23 -14.95 -4.58
N TRP A 3 11.28 -13.61 -4.58
CA TRP A 3 11.39 -12.82 -5.81
C TRP A 3 12.10 -11.48 -5.56
N PRO A 4 12.65 -10.84 -6.62
CA PRO A 4 13.36 -9.57 -6.47
C PRO A 4 12.42 -8.39 -6.17
N VAL A 5 12.95 -7.33 -5.57
CA VAL A 5 12.21 -6.11 -5.19
C VAL A 5 11.43 -5.49 -6.36
N ARG A 6 11.97 -5.53 -7.58
CA ARG A 6 11.27 -5.04 -8.79
C ARG A 6 9.92 -5.74 -9.02
N GLU A 7 9.80 -7.01 -8.64
CA GLU A 7 8.54 -7.74 -8.72
C GLU A 7 7.59 -7.33 -7.60
N THR A 8 8.11 -6.96 -6.42
CA THR A 8 7.30 -6.40 -5.34
C THR A 8 6.69 -5.06 -5.74
N ARG A 9 7.42 -4.14 -6.41
CA ARG A 9 6.85 -2.87 -6.93
C ARG A 9 5.63 -3.12 -7.82
N ARG A 10 5.74 -4.04 -8.78
CA ARG A 10 4.62 -4.44 -9.66
C ARG A 10 3.47 -5.08 -8.89
N LYS A 11 3.78 -5.91 -7.89
CA LYS A 11 2.76 -6.57 -7.06
C LYS A 11 2.00 -5.57 -6.21
N VAL A 12 2.69 -4.59 -5.61
CA VAL A 12 2.06 -3.50 -4.84
C VAL A 12 1.06 -2.74 -5.71
N ALA A 13 1.46 -2.33 -6.92
CA ALA A 13 0.57 -1.65 -7.87
C ALA A 13 -0.70 -2.45 -8.18
N ARG A 14 -0.55 -3.75 -8.46
CA ARG A 14 -1.69 -4.64 -8.72
C ARG A 14 -2.58 -4.83 -7.49
N THR A 15 -1.99 -5.01 -6.31
CA THR A 15 -2.74 -5.18 -5.06
C THR A 15 -3.58 -3.95 -4.76
N VAL A 16 -2.99 -2.76 -4.83
CA VAL A 16 -3.73 -1.51 -4.56
C VAL A 16 -4.79 -1.26 -5.63
N SER A 17 -4.51 -1.51 -6.90
CA SER A 17 -5.53 -1.41 -7.96
C SER A 17 -6.74 -2.31 -7.70
N ASN A 18 -6.49 -3.55 -7.30
CA ASN A 18 -7.56 -4.51 -6.98
C ASN A 18 -8.33 -4.07 -5.73
N ALA A 19 -7.65 -3.60 -4.69
CA ALA A 19 -8.30 -3.08 -3.48
C ALA A 19 -9.21 -1.88 -3.80
N LEU A 20 -8.75 -0.96 -4.67
CA LEU A 20 -9.57 0.17 -5.13
C LEU A 20 -10.79 -0.29 -5.92
N ALA A 21 -10.63 -1.27 -6.83
CA ALA A 21 -11.76 -1.82 -7.57
C ALA A 21 -12.78 -2.52 -6.66
N LEU A 22 -12.32 -3.22 -5.62
CA LEU A 22 -13.20 -3.80 -4.60
C LEU A 22 -13.93 -2.72 -3.81
N MET A 23 -13.27 -1.61 -3.48
CA MET A 23 -13.92 -0.46 -2.85
C MET A 23 -14.97 0.21 -3.75
N ASP A 24 -14.80 0.17 -5.07
CA ASP A 24 -15.79 0.66 -6.02
C ASP A 24 -17.05 -0.25 -6.05
N ALA A 25 -16.86 -1.57 -5.88
CA ALA A 25 -17.94 -2.56 -5.94
C ALA A 25 -18.69 -2.74 -4.62
N ASP A 26 -18.00 -2.61 -3.48
CA ASP A 26 -18.55 -2.80 -2.14
C ASP A 26 -18.23 -1.56 -1.28
N PRO A 27 -19.22 -0.73 -0.90
CA PRO A 27 -19.04 0.45 -0.05
C PRO A 27 -18.48 0.16 1.35
N ASP A 28 -18.72 -1.03 1.90
CA ASP A 28 -18.31 -1.39 3.27
C ASP A 28 -16.89 -1.97 3.34
N PHE A 29 -16.31 -2.30 2.18
CA PHE A 29 -14.95 -2.83 2.10
C PHE A 29 -13.94 -1.82 2.64
N LYS A 30 -13.10 -2.29 3.57
CA LYS A 30 -11.97 -1.56 4.16
C LYS A 30 -10.67 -2.32 3.93
N TYR A 31 -9.60 -1.60 3.65
CA TYR A 31 -8.28 -2.18 3.40
C TYR A 31 -7.22 -1.49 4.26
N ALA A 32 -6.37 -2.28 4.90
CA ALA A 32 -5.27 -1.79 5.71
C ALA A 32 -3.92 -2.20 5.10
N MET A 33 -2.95 -1.30 5.12
CA MET A 33 -1.63 -1.53 4.55
C MET A 33 -0.55 -0.82 5.38
N SER A 34 0.56 -1.52 5.62
CA SER A 34 1.45 -1.26 6.75
C SER A 34 2.78 -0.56 6.43
N SER A 35 3.29 -0.73 5.21
CA SER A 35 4.63 -0.24 4.85
C SER A 35 4.57 1.06 4.05
N ALA A 36 5.15 2.14 4.60
CA ALA A 36 5.19 3.43 3.92
C ALA A 36 6.04 3.43 2.63
N GLN A 37 7.08 2.59 2.57
CA GLN A 37 7.90 2.41 1.36
C GLN A 37 7.06 1.99 0.15
N GLN A 38 6.02 1.19 0.35
CA GLN A 38 5.15 0.74 -0.73
C GLN A 38 4.27 1.88 -1.27
N TYR A 39 3.90 2.84 -0.43
CA TYR A 39 3.23 4.07 -0.86
C TYR A 39 4.15 4.97 -1.68
N ALA A 40 5.41 5.11 -1.28
CA ALA A 40 6.40 5.89 -2.03
C ALA A 40 6.60 5.32 -3.45
N TRP A 41 6.70 3.99 -3.59
CA TRP A 41 6.79 3.36 -4.92
C TRP A 41 5.54 3.57 -5.76
N LEU A 42 4.35 3.59 -5.15
CA LEU A 42 3.11 3.91 -5.85
C LEU A 42 3.07 5.35 -6.33
N GLU A 43 3.52 6.30 -5.51
CA GLU A 43 3.59 7.72 -5.89
C GLU A 43 4.57 7.94 -7.06
N GLU A 44 5.72 7.26 -7.05
CA GLU A 44 6.72 7.32 -8.12
C GLU A 44 6.25 6.65 -9.42
N ASP A 45 5.81 5.39 -9.35
CA ASP A 45 5.57 4.56 -10.54
C ASP A 45 4.16 4.73 -11.11
N HIS A 46 3.17 5.01 -10.25
CA HIS A 46 1.74 4.98 -10.56
C HIS A 46 0.98 6.11 -9.86
N PRO A 47 1.29 7.39 -10.18
CA PRO A 47 0.72 8.55 -9.50
C PRO A 47 -0.81 8.64 -9.61
N ASP A 48 -1.40 8.04 -10.65
CA ASP A 48 -2.84 7.93 -10.86
C ASP A 48 -3.51 7.02 -9.81
N ILE A 49 -2.94 5.83 -9.57
CA ILE A 49 -3.38 4.90 -8.53
C ILE A 49 -3.21 5.53 -7.16
N PHE A 50 -2.06 6.19 -6.93
CA PHE A 50 -1.77 6.85 -5.66
C PHE A 50 -2.77 7.97 -5.33
N LYS A 51 -3.18 8.76 -6.33
CA LYS A 51 -4.20 9.80 -6.15
C LYS A 51 -5.56 9.20 -5.75
N ARG A 52 -5.99 8.13 -6.40
CA ARG A 52 -7.24 7.42 -6.04
C ARG A 52 -7.16 6.82 -4.63
N MET A 53 -6.02 6.24 -4.27
CA MET A 53 -5.77 5.73 -2.92
C MET A 53 -5.91 6.85 -1.89
N LYS A 54 -5.32 8.03 -2.11
CA LYS A 54 -5.47 9.19 -1.21
C LYS A 54 -6.93 9.59 -0.98
N GLN A 55 -7.75 9.59 -2.02
CA GLN A 55 -9.20 9.84 -1.87
C GLN A 55 -9.86 8.79 -0.96
N ARG A 56 -9.55 7.51 -1.14
CA ARG A 56 -10.08 6.43 -0.27
C ARG A 56 -9.56 6.49 1.17
N ILE A 57 -8.39 7.11 1.40
CA ILE A 57 -7.87 7.39 2.75
C ILE A 57 -8.70 8.49 3.42
N GLU A 58 -9.00 9.57 2.72
CA GLU A 58 -9.84 10.68 3.23
C GLU A 58 -11.26 10.19 3.57
N GLU A 59 -11.79 9.23 2.81
CA GLU A 59 -13.05 8.55 3.09
C GLU A 59 -13.00 7.56 4.27
N GLY A 60 -11.81 7.28 4.82
CA GLY A 60 -11.61 6.32 5.91
C GLY A 60 -11.74 4.85 5.50
N ARG A 61 -11.64 4.55 4.20
CA ARG A 61 -11.82 3.19 3.64
C ARG A 61 -10.50 2.49 3.39
N PHE A 62 -9.48 3.26 3.03
CA PHE A 62 -8.10 2.80 2.99
C PHE A 62 -7.39 3.30 4.25
N ILE A 63 -6.82 2.39 5.03
CA ILE A 63 -6.30 2.66 6.37
C ILE A 63 -4.78 2.42 6.35
N PRO A 64 -3.97 3.49 6.32
CA PRO A 64 -2.54 3.37 6.57
C PRO A 64 -2.32 2.91 8.02
N VAL A 65 -1.61 1.79 8.20
CA VAL A 65 -1.29 1.23 9.52
C VAL A 65 0.22 1.07 9.68
N GLY A 66 0.69 0.69 10.86
CA GLY A 66 2.09 0.38 11.13
C GLY A 66 2.99 1.61 11.36
N GLY A 67 2.84 2.68 10.58
CA GLY A 67 3.61 3.93 10.75
C GLY A 67 5.13 3.80 10.52
N MET A 68 5.59 2.63 10.07
CA MET A 68 7.00 2.34 9.80
C MET A 68 7.29 2.44 8.30
N TRP A 69 8.53 2.77 7.95
CA TRP A 69 8.96 2.77 6.54
C TRP A 69 8.88 1.37 5.93
N LEU A 70 9.39 0.39 6.66
CA LEU A 70 9.34 -1.04 6.36
C LEU A 70 8.83 -1.79 7.59
N GLU A 71 8.27 -2.97 7.37
CA GLU A 71 8.05 -3.94 8.46
C GLU A 71 9.40 -4.61 8.76
N CYS A 72 10.25 -3.93 9.52
CA CYS A 72 11.58 -4.43 9.87
C CYS A 72 11.50 -5.56 10.91
N ASP A 73 12.54 -6.40 10.90
CA ASP A 73 12.78 -7.35 11.97
C ASP A 73 13.02 -6.59 13.29
N ASN A 74 12.51 -7.08 14.42
CA ASN A 74 12.61 -6.39 15.71
C ASN A 74 13.78 -6.87 16.59
N MET A 75 14.61 -7.81 16.12
CA MET A 75 15.66 -8.45 16.91
C MET A 75 17.07 -7.97 16.54
N ILE A 76 17.29 -7.68 15.26
CA ILE A 76 18.63 -7.40 14.71
C ILE A 76 18.95 -5.89 14.55
N PRO A 77 18.00 -5.00 14.20
CA PRO A 77 18.33 -3.59 13.98
C PRO A 77 18.76 -2.88 15.27
N SER A 78 19.74 -1.98 15.15
CA SER A 78 20.06 -1.00 16.18
C SER A 78 19.19 0.25 16.01
N GLY A 79 18.61 0.74 17.11
CA GLY A 79 17.82 1.97 17.16
C GLY A 79 18.65 3.24 17.29
#